data_AF-A0A1M5RZQ9-F1
#
_entry.id   AF-A0A1M5RZQ9-F1
#
_cell.length_a   1.000
_cell.length_b   1.000
_cell.length_c   1.000
_cell.angle_alpha   90.00
_cell.angle_beta   90.00
_cell.angle_gamma   90.00
#
_symmetry.space_group_name_H-M   'P 1'
#
loop_
_entity.id
_entity.type
_entity.pdbx_description
1 polymer ?
#
loop_
_entity_poly.entity_id
_entity_poly.type
_entity_poly.pdbx_seq_one_letter_code
_entity_poly.pdbx_strand_id
1 'polypeptide(L)'
;MENNNTNKNQQQNMEGLNITDEQLQKLIQSETDKVRTNYSKQVKDLEGKITEYEEKQKEYEQKEKYYKTIDVLKENNIPSQLAKWIDIDIENEEEINELKKVFKNNKDTGYKPQTQRKDDDYSKAEKEGNVQGMISNKLGRLFQ
;
A
#
# COMPACT_ATOMS: atom_id res chain seq x y z
N MET A 1 51.87 -85.91 11.24
CA MET A 1 51.46 -85.92 9.83
C MET A 1 50.53 -84.74 9.63
N GLU A 2 50.87 -83.94 8.62
CA GLU A 2 50.28 -82.66 8.24
C GLU A 2 48.80 -82.80 7.84
N ASN A 3 48.03 -81.72 7.96
CA ASN A 3 46.95 -81.43 7.02
C ASN A 3 46.78 -79.91 6.88
N ASN A 4 47.40 -79.40 5.81
CA ASN A 4 47.20 -78.07 5.27
C ASN A 4 45.79 -77.97 4.69
N ASN A 5 45.03 -76.92 5.03
CA ASN A 5 43.99 -76.45 4.14
C ASN A 5 44.04 -74.93 4.02
N THR A 6 44.63 -74.50 2.92
CA THR A 6 44.86 -73.12 2.50
C THR A 6 43.53 -72.52 2.04
N ASN A 7 42.90 -71.68 2.87
CA ASN A 7 41.72 -70.94 2.42
C ASN A 7 42.19 -69.70 1.65
N LYS A 8 42.12 -69.79 0.32
CA LYS A 8 42.45 -68.71 -0.62
C LYS A 8 41.44 -67.57 -0.45
N ASN A 9 41.89 -66.45 0.11
CA ASN A 9 41.21 -65.16 0.02
C ASN A 9 41.06 -64.78 -1.46
N GLN A 10 39.83 -64.83 -1.98
CA GLN A 10 39.46 -64.18 -3.23
C GLN A 10 38.98 -62.77 -2.89
N GLN A 11 39.89 -61.79 -2.97
CA GLN A 11 39.52 -60.39 -3.07
C GLN A 11 38.86 -60.18 -4.43
N GLN A 12 37.52 -60.08 -4.43
CA GLN A 12 36.77 -59.64 -5.59
C GLN A 12 37.06 -58.15 -5.79
N ASN A 13 37.71 -57.86 -6.92
CA ASN A 13 37.96 -56.52 -7.44
C ASN A 13 36.61 -55.90 -7.80
N MET A 14 36.02 -55.14 -6.88
CA MET A 14 35.04 -54.14 -7.24
C MET A 14 35.82 -53.00 -7.89
N GLU A 15 35.56 -52.70 -9.16
CA GLU A 15 35.98 -51.45 -9.81
C GLU A 15 35.24 -50.29 -9.13
N GLY A 16 35.60 -50.02 -7.88
CA GLY A 16 35.22 -48.85 -7.13
C GLY A 16 36.06 -47.68 -7.63
N LEU A 17 35.40 -46.53 -7.80
CA LEU A 17 36.01 -45.24 -8.07
C LEU A 17 37.28 -45.10 -7.21
N ASN A 18 38.47 -45.03 -7.83
CA ASN A 18 39.76 -44.91 -7.14
C ASN A 18 39.93 -43.46 -6.64
N ILE A 19 39.05 -43.07 -5.72
CA ILE A 19 38.98 -41.78 -5.06
C ILE A 19 39.45 -42.01 -3.64
N THR A 20 40.42 -41.21 -3.19
CA THR A 20 40.86 -41.28 -1.79
C THR A 20 39.77 -40.76 -0.87
N ASP A 21 39.72 -41.25 0.37
CA ASP A 21 38.73 -40.80 1.36
C ASP A 21 38.71 -39.27 1.53
N GLU A 22 39.87 -38.62 1.39
CA GLU A 22 40.02 -37.16 1.39
C GLU A 22 39.32 -36.48 0.20
N GLN A 23 39.45 -37.04 -1.00
CA GLN A 23 38.77 -36.52 -2.19
C GLN A 23 37.25 -36.67 -2.08
N LEU A 24 36.79 -37.80 -1.52
CA LEU A 24 35.38 -38.02 -1.24
C LEU A 24 34.83 -37.01 -0.22
N GLN A 25 35.57 -36.74 0.87
CA GLN A 25 35.19 -35.73 1.86
C GLN A 25 35.10 -34.33 1.27
N LYS A 26 36.07 -33.92 0.44
CA LYS A 26 36.05 -32.61 -0.24
C LYS A 26 34.85 -32.48 -1.17
N LEU A 27 34.51 -33.54 -1.91
CA LEU A 27 33.33 -33.53 -2.78
C LEU A 27 32.04 -33.35 -1.96
N ILE A 28 31.88 -34.12 -0.89
CA ILE A 28 30.73 -34.02 0.02
C ILE A 28 30.61 -32.62 0.62
N GLN A 29 31.72 -32.03 1.07
CA GLN A 29 31.74 -30.65 1.59
C GLN A 29 31.31 -29.65 0.53
N SER A 30 31.88 -29.75 -0.68
CA SER A 30 31.57 -28.83 -1.77
C SER A 30 30.09 -28.89 -2.19
N GLU A 31 29.51 -30.08 -2.26
CA GLU A 31 28.09 -30.24 -2.57
C GLU A 31 27.21 -29.74 -1.42
N THR A 32 27.60 -30.00 -0.16
CA THR A 32 26.89 -29.48 1.01
C THR A 32 26.88 -27.95 1.04
N ASP A 33 27.99 -27.31 0.73
CA ASP A 33 28.10 -25.85 0.70
C ASP A 33 27.33 -25.24 -0.47
N LYS A 34 27.33 -25.88 -1.64
CA LYS A 34 26.48 -25.46 -2.78
C LYS A 34 25.00 -25.51 -2.41
N VAL A 35 24.58 -26.63 -1.81
CA VAL A 35 23.20 -26.85 -1.37
C VAL A 35 22.81 -25.81 -0.33
N ARG A 36 23.65 -25.59 0.69
CA ARG A 36 23.42 -24.56 1.72
C ARG A 36 23.31 -23.16 1.12
N THR A 37 24.20 -22.83 0.20
CA THR A 37 24.22 -21.51 -0.44
C THR A 37 22.97 -21.29 -1.29
N ASN A 38 22.56 -22.29 -2.07
CA ASN A 38 21.34 -22.20 -2.89
C ASN A 38 20.09 -22.06 -2.03
N TYR A 39 19.93 -22.88 -1.00
CA TYR A 39 18.77 -22.75 -0.10
C TYR A 39 18.78 -21.43 0.66
N SER A 40 19.94 -20.97 1.15
CA SER A 40 20.04 -19.67 1.82
C SER A 40 19.63 -18.51 0.91
N LYS A 41 19.99 -18.56 -0.38
CA LYS A 41 19.52 -17.57 -1.37
C LYS A 41 18.02 -17.66 -1.59
N GLN A 42 17.49 -18.88 -1.79
CA GLN A 42 16.04 -19.08 -1.98
C GLN A 42 15.21 -18.61 -0.80
N VAL A 43 15.66 -18.87 0.44
CA VAL A 43 14.99 -18.40 1.65
C VAL A 43 14.94 -16.88 1.68
N LYS A 44 16.08 -16.21 1.45
CA LYS A 44 16.13 -14.74 1.42
C LYS A 44 15.24 -14.13 0.34
N ASP A 45 15.24 -14.73 -0.86
CA ASP A 45 14.39 -14.28 -1.96
C ASP A 45 12.89 -14.46 -1.64
N LEU A 46 12.52 -15.57 -0.99
CA LEU A 46 11.14 -15.83 -0.57
C LEU A 46 10.72 -14.91 0.57
N GLU A 47 11.57 -14.69 1.57
CA GLU A 47 11.34 -13.73 2.66
C GLU A 47 11.11 -12.32 2.09
N GLY A 48 11.94 -11.88 1.13
CA GLY A 48 11.76 -10.61 0.46
C GLY A 48 10.42 -10.49 -0.27
N LYS A 49 10.00 -11.54 -0.98
CA LYS A 49 8.68 -11.58 -1.66
C LYS A 49 7.52 -11.57 -0.66
N ILE A 50 7.65 -12.26 0.47
CA ILE A 50 6.62 -12.26 1.51
C ILE A 50 6.43 -10.84 2.04
N THR A 51 7.51 -10.14 2.39
CA THR A 51 7.43 -8.74 2.85
C THR A 51 6.79 -7.83 1.81
N GLU A 52 7.18 -7.96 0.53
CA GLU A 52 6.58 -7.17 -0.56
C GLU A 52 5.08 -7.44 -0.70
N TYR A 53 4.65 -8.70 -0.58
CA TYR A 53 3.23 -9.05 -0.65
C TYR A 53 2.44 -8.57 0.58
N GLU A 54 3.02 -8.63 1.77
CA GLU A 54 2.39 -8.10 2.99
C GLU A 54 2.19 -6.58 2.91
N GLU A 55 3.17 -5.84 2.37
CA GLU A 55 3.05 -4.39 2.14
C GLU A 55 1.95 -4.08 1.11
N LYS A 56 1.95 -4.79 -0.02
CA LYS A 56 0.90 -4.66 -1.05
C LYS A 56 -0.48 -5.00 -0.51
N GLN A 57 -0.60 -6.05 0.31
CA GLN A 57 -1.86 -6.44 0.92
C GLN A 57 -2.42 -5.35 1.84
N LYS A 58 -1.56 -4.75 2.68
CA LYS A 58 -1.95 -3.60 3.52
C LYS A 58 -2.41 -2.41 2.68
N GLU A 59 -1.71 -2.12 1.58
CA GLU A 59 -2.09 -1.03 0.66
C GLU A 59 -3.47 -1.30 0.01
N TYR A 60 -3.71 -2.53 -0.45
CA TYR A 60 -5.00 -2.91 -1.03
C TYR A 60 -6.13 -2.86 0.00
N GLU A 61 -5.91 -3.34 1.22
CA GLU A 61 -6.89 -3.29 2.29
C GLU A 61 -7.28 -1.84 2.64
N GLN A 62 -6.30 -0.94 2.72
CA GLN A 62 -6.55 0.49 2.94
C GLN A 62 -7.35 1.11 1.80
N LYS A 63 -7.00 0.79 0.55
CA LYS A 63 -7.75 1.25 -0.64
C LYS A 63 -9.17 0.73 -0.65
N GLU A 64 -9.37 -0.55 -0.35
CA GLU A 64 -10.70 -1.17 -0.30
C GLU A 64 -11.57 -0.49 0.76
N LYS A 65 -11.04 -0.30 1.98
CA LYS A 65 -11.74 0.45 3.04
C LYS A 65 -12.10 1.85 2.57
N TYR A 66 -11.16 2.58 1.96
CA TYR A 66 -11.41 3.93 1.45
C TYR A 66 -12.54 3.99 0.41
N TYR A 67 -12.57 3.06 -0.55
CA TYR A 67 -13.64 3.02 -1.56
C TYR A 67 -15.00 2.67 -0.95
N LYS A 68 -15.05 1.69 -0.04
CA LYS A 68 -16.29 1.36 0.66
C LYS A 68 -16.81 2.55 1.48
N THR A 69 -15.93 3.26 2.20
CA THR A 69 -16.31 4.49 2.92
C THR A 69 -16.85 5.55 1.96
N ILE A 70 -16.23 5.75 0.80
CA ILE A 70 -16.74 6.68 -0.22
C ILE A 70 -18.18 6.34 -0.61
N ASP A 71 -18.47 5.08 -0.87
CA ASP A 71 -19.78 4.65 -1.36
C ASP A 71 -20.85 4.81 -0.27
N VAL A 72 -20.56 4.39 0.96
CA VAL A 72 -21.46 4.58 2.13
C VAL A 72 -21.76 6.07 2.38
N LEU A 73 -20.75 6.95 2.28
CA LEU A 73 -20.95 8.39 2.45
C LEU A 73 -21.84 8.97 1.35
N LYS A 74 -21.62 8.58 0.09
CA LYS A 74 -22.45 9.03 -1.05
C LYS A 74 -23.91 8.61 -0.87
N GLU A 75 -24.16 7.35 -0.53
CA GLU A 75 -25.51 6.82 -0.30
C GLU A 75 -26.24 7.60 0.81
N ASN A 76 -25.51 8.06 1.80
CA ASN A 76 -26.06 8.83 2.93
C ASN A 76 -26.13 10.34 2.69
N ASN A 77 -25.86 10.83 1.47
CA ASN A 77 -25.82 12.24 1.11
C ASN A 77 -24.76 13.04 1.90
N ILE A 78 -23.67 12.39 2.27
CA ILE A 78 -22.50 12.98 2.92
C ILE A 78 -21.40 13.16 1.86
N PRO A 79 -20.64 14.27 1.86
CA PRO A 79 -19.58 14.49 0.88
C PRO A 79 -18.52 13.39 0.93
N SER A 80 -18.34 12.67 -0.18
CA SER A 80 -17.39 11.55 -0.28
C SER A 80 -15.94 11.94 -0.06
N GLN A 81 -15.60 13.22 -0.26
CA GLN A 81 -14.28 13.78 0.00
C GLN A 81 -13.86 13.61 1.47
N LEU A 82 -14.84 13.51 2.38
CA LEU A 82 -14.59 13.31 3.80
C LEU A 82 -14.00 11.93 4.13
N ALA A 83 -14.12 10.93 3.23
CA ALA A 83 -13.53 9.60 3.43
C ALA A 83 -12.01 9.64 3.66
N LYS A 84 -11.32 10.71 3.26
CA LYS A 84 -9.88 10.88 3.52
C LYS A 84 -9.55 11.26 4.97
N TRP A 85 -10.51 11.84 5.69
CA TRP A 85 -10.29 12.45 6.99
C TRP A 85 -11.06 11.79 8.13
N ILE A 86 -12.01 10.92 7.82
CA ILE A 86 -12.84 10.26 8.81
C ILE A 86 -12.48 8.78 8.86
N ASP A 87 -12.21 8.29 10.07
CA ASP A 87 -12.10 6.87 10.38
C ASP A 87 -13.43 6.44 11.02
N ILE A 88 -14.23 5.68 10.27
CA ILE A 88 -15.51 5.14 10.77
C ILE A 88 -15.55 3.65 10.50
N ASP A 89 -16.23 2.92 11.39
CA ASP A 89 -16.63 1.57 11.07
C ASP A 89 -17.86 1.61 10.15
N ILE A 90 -17.62 1.38 8.86
CA ILE A 90 -18.68 1.34 7.83
C ILE A 90 -19.61 0.13 7.97
N GLU A 91 -19.25 -0.86 8.78
CA GLU A 91 -20.12 -2.01 9.07
C GLU A 91 -21.05 -1.69 10.25
N ASN A 92 -20.75 -0.64 11.02
CA ASN A 92 -21.56 -0.18 12.13
C ASN A 92 -22.63 0.84 11.68
N GLU A 93 -23.86 0.36 11.53
CA GLU A 93 -25.00 1.20 11.14
C GLU A 93 -25.29 2.34 12.13
N GLU A 94 -24.96 2.19 13.41
CA GLU A 94 -25.19 3.22 14.43
C GLU A 94 -24.28 4.44 14.18
N GLU A 95 -22.98 4.19 13.93
CA GLU A 95 -22.00 5.24 13.62
C GLU A 95 -22.38 6.01 12.35
N ILE A 96 -22.83 5.31 11.31
CA ILE A 96 -23.29 5.93 10.07
C ILE A 96 -24.52 6.82 10.33
N ASN A 97 -25.46 6.35 11.16
CA ASN A 97 -26.65 7.11 11.51
C ASN A 97 -26.34 8.35 12.34
N GLU A 98 -25.40 8.27 13.28
CA GLU A 98 -24.91 9.44 14.03
C GLU A 98 -24.23 10.45 13.12
N LEU A 99 -23.33 9.99 12.25
CA LEU A 99 -22.66 10.84 11.28
C LEU A 99 -23.67 11.55 10.37
N LYS A 100 -24.71 10.83 9.92
CA LYS A 100 -25.80 11.37 9.11
C LYS A 100 -26.58 12.46 9.86
N LYS A 101 -26.87 12.26 11.16
CA LYS A 101 -27.54 13.27 11.99
C LYS A 101 -26.67 14.52 12.13
N VAL A 102 -25.39 14.36 12.47
CA VAL A 102 -24.44 15.48 12.61
C VAL A 102 -24.34 16.26 11.31
N PHE A 103 -24.18 15.57 10.18
CA PHE A 103 -24.06 16.23 8.88
C PHE A 103 -25.32 16.99 8.48
N LYS A 104 -26.50 16.38 8.64
CA LYS A 104 -27.79 17.06 8.39
C LYS A 104 -27.95 18.31 9.24
N ASN A 105 -27.71 18.19 10.54
CA ASN A 105 -27.79 19.32 11.47
C ASN A 105 -26.87 20.46 11.02
N ASN A 106 -25.61 20.17 10.70
CA ASN A 106 -24.66 21.19 10.25
C ASN A 106 -25.07 21.85 8.92
N LYS A 107 -25.61 21.09 7.97
CA LYS A 107 -26.11 21.63 6.69
C LYS A 107 -27.27 22.61 6.88
N ASP A 108 -28.17 22.29 7.82
CA ASP A 108 -29.41 23.04 8.01
C ASP A 108 -29.21 24.25 8.93
N THR A 109 -28.50 24.06 10.05
CA THR A 109 -28.29 25.08 11.10
C THR A 109 -26.93 25.76 11.04
N GLY A 110 -26.04 25.30 10.17
CA GLY A 110 -24.72 25.88 9.99
C GLY A 110 -24.79 27.36 9.62
N TYR A 111 -23.74 28.10 10.00
CA TYR A 111 -23.61 29.51 9.65
C TYR A 111 -23.66 29.69 8.14
N LYS A 112 -24.73 30.33 7.66
CA LYS A 112 -24.87 30.79 6.28
C LYS A 112 -24.58 32.28 6.29
N PRO A 113 -23.57 32.77 5.56
CA PRO A 113 -23.31 34.20 5.46
C PRO A 113 -24.59 34.91 5.02
N GLN A 114 -25.12 35.80 5.87
CA GLN A 114 -26.39 36.50 5.59
C GLN A 114 -26.27 37.43 4.38
N THR A 115 -25.05 37.85 4.04
CA THR A 115 -24.77 38.70 2.90
C THR A 115 -23.66 38.09 2.07
N GLN A 116 -23.99 37.63 0.87
CA GLN A 116 -23.01 37.58 -0.20
C GLN A 116 -22.61 39.03 -0.50
N ARG A 117 -21.31 39.33 -0.62
CA ARG A 117 -20.89 40.68 -1.06
C ARG A 117 -21.58 40.94 -2.39
N LYS A 118 -22.44 41.95 -2.42
CA LYS A 118 -23.04 42.40 -3.68
C LYS A 118 -21.90 42.87 -4.59
N ASP A 119 -22.04 42.66 -5.89
CA ASP A 119 -21.12 43.24 -6.86
C ASP A 119 -21.05 44.74 -6.58
N ASP A 120 -19.84 45.21 -6.29
CA ASP A 120 -19.61 46.65 -6.21
C ASP A 120 -19.63 47.25 -7.62
N ASP A 121 -19.65 48.57 -7.72
CA ASP A 121 -19.80 49.21 -9.04
C ASP A 121 -18.60 48.94 -9.97
N TYR A 122 -17.45 48.53 -9.43
CA TYR A 122 -16.34 48.03 -10.23
C TYR A 122 -16.64 46.63 -10.78
N SER A 123 -17.09 45.68 -9.94
CA SER A 123 -17.47 44.33 -10.34
C SER A 123 -18.58 44.31 -11.40
N LYS A 124 -19.54 45.24 -11.33
CA LYS A 124 -20.56 45.41 -12.38
C LYS A 124 -19.93 45.88 -13.70
N ALA A 125 -19.10 46.93 -13.65
CA ALA A 125 -18.43 47.47 -14.83
C ALA A 125 -17.50 46.44 -15.49
N GLU A 126 -16.84 45.60 -14.71
CA GLU A 126 -16.01 44.49 -15.20
C GLU A 126 -16.84 43.43 -15.94
N LYS A 127 -17.97 42.99 -15.37
CA LYS A 127 -18.87 42.03 -16.01
C LYS A 127 -19.49 42.55 -17.31
N GLU A 128 -19.75 43.85 -17.37
CA GLU A 128 -20.30 44.54 -18.54
C GLU A 128 -19.23 44.92 -19.59
N GLY A 129 -17.94 44.69 -19.31
CA GLY A 129 -16.85 45.10 -20.19
C GLY A 129 -16.65 46.63 -20.28
N ASN A 130 -17.21 47.39 -19.34
CA ASN A 130 -17.15 48.84 -19.30
C ASN A 130 -15.84 49.34 -18.67
N VAL A 131 -14.79 49.42 -19.48
CA VAL A 131 -13.45 49.86 -19.06
C VAL A 131 -13.45 51.27 -18.45
N GLN A 132 -14.25 52.19 -18.98
CA GLN A 132 -14.33 53.57 -18.45
C GLN A 132 -14.93 53.57 -17.04
N GLY A 133 -15.98 52.79 -16.79
CA GLY A 133 -16.57 52.60 -15.48
C GLY A 133 -15.61 51.97 -14.47
N MET A 134 -14.84 50.97 -14.90
CA MET A 134 -13.80 50.33 -14.07
C MET A 134 -12.72 51.33 -13.64
N ILE A 135 -12.19 52.11 -14.59
CA ILE A 135 -11.16 53.11 -14.32
C ILE A 135 -11.72 54.21 -13.41
N SER A 136 -12.92 54.71 -13.69
CA SER A 136 -13.57 55.74 -12.88
C SER A 136 -13.78 55.27 -11.43
N ASN A 137 -14.24 54.04 -11.22
CA ASN A 137 -14.43 53.50 -9.87
C ASN A 137 -13.09 53.34 -9.13
N LYS A 138 -12.06 52.85 -9.83
CA LYS A 138 -10.73 52.65 -9.24
C LYS A 138 -10.05 53.97 -8.87
N LEU A 139 -10.13 54.99 -9.72
CA LEU A 139 -9.60 56.32 -9.43
C LEU A 139 -10.37 56.99 -8.28
N GLY A 140 -11.70 56.88 -8.26
CA GLY A 140 -12.52 57.42 -7.17
C GLY A 140 -12.14 56.88 -5.80
N ARG A 141 -11.78 55.59 -5.70
CA ARG A 141 -11.31 54.97 -4.45
C ARG A 141 -9.90 55.39 -4.02
N LEU A 142 -9.04 55.77 -4.97
CA LEU A 142 -7.65 56.14 -4.70
C LEU A 142 -7.50 57.58 -4.20
N PHE A 143 -8.50 58.42 -4.44
CA PHE A 143 -8.51 59.84 -4.09
C PHE A 143 -9.65 60.23 -3.14
N GLN A 144 -10.23 59.25 -2.44
CA GLN A 144 -11.17 59.43 -1.33
C GLN A 144 -10.46 59.43 0.02
#